data_AF-A0AAN8R9E2-F1
#
_entry.id   AF-A0AAN8R9E2-F1
#
_cell.length_a   1.000
_cell.length_b   1.000
_cell.length_c   1.000
_cell.angle_alpha   90.00
_cell.angle_beta   90.00
_cell.angle_gamma   90.00
#
_symmetry.space_group_name_H-M   'P 1'
#
loop_
_entity.id
_entity.type
_entity.pdbx_description
1 polymer ?
#
loop_
_entity_poly.entity_id
_entity_poly.type
_entity_poly.pdbx_seq_one_letter_code
_entity_poly.pdbx_strand_id
1 'polypeptide(L)'
;MASNPRVFILPSSDNGDSSNEHTILTFKHPNTNVPTRYLVHHPKTSSPSTSSSTPFIYEILKVANSPYAPRSWLIAPDTPPLSPPTPKTEDEETTDKEAPPKEQEQENQSLIIRDAHLYLTTPFDPLYLLLPHLSSQKTSRNFLTLDDLLESHPESTKWSTLQSIHPDSSKILQSRLLSICDTVSTGGDDDDDDSDQMFRLNQEKLYTLLISRVESVAKALPSSLTKHISKKLLKPIGTQASIAWKRQSDIKPSGGGDGVINDAEIEDQDEDTAQEVPVQEGADSQLRREASKLNLEDTADMPMEEAINIVEEDLLPPPEIQYICQLSHSLQFFQNYLPQGIYTSLSERLNKIHPQEPLEKYMEELKSLRAAASAALDFSMSHSKRTLEDLEAGGGKTKEDVEREKKRKKKEEDAKTSSGVKKLAKVDTSGMMKMTSFFKKKDPKT
;
A
#
# COMPACT_ATOMS: atom_id res chain seq x y z
N MET A 1 18.40 3.58 -39.22
CA MET A 1 17.45 4.18 -38.26
C MET A 1 18.24 4.68 -37.06
N ALA A 2 17.83 5.75 -36.39
CA ALA A 2 18.49 6.15 -35.14
C ALA A 2 18.18 5.12 -34.04
N SER A 3 19.20 4.55 -33.43
CA SER A 3 19.06 3.65 -32.28
C SER A 3 18.70 4.48 -31.05
N ASN A 4 17.45 4.38 -30.57
CA ASN A 4 17.07 4.95 -29.27
C ASN A 4 17.67 4.06 -28.16
N PRO A 5 18.69 4.53 -27.41
CA PRO A 5 19.28 3.78 -26.31
C PRO A 5 18.27 3.59 -25.17
N ARG A 6 18.50 2.59 -24.31
CA ARG A 6 17.66 2.24 -23.17
C ARG A 6 18.52 1.79 -22.01
N VAL A 7 18.12 2.12 -20.78
CA VAL A 7 18.83 1.73 -19.57
C VAL A 7 18.26 0.41 -19.03
N PHE A 8 19.11 -0.58 -18.87
CA PHE A 8 18.78 -1.88 -18.28
C PHE A 8 19.61 -2.11 -17.01
N ILE A 9 18.98 -2.66 -15.98
CA ILE A 9 19.65 -3.40 -14.90
C ILE A 9 19.57 -4.87 -15.30
N LEU A 10 20.75 -5.47 -15.50
CA LEU A 10 20.96 -6.89 -15.83
C LEU A 10 21.28 -7.69 -14.55
N PRO A 11 21.17 -9.03 -14.53
CA PRO A 11 21.72 -9.83 -13.43
C PRO A 11 23.23 -9.64 -13.33
N SER A 12 23.76 -9.63 -12.11
CA SER A 12 25.21 -9.74 -11.90
C SER A 12 25.66 -11.14 -12.28
N SER A 13 26.64 -11.26 -13.19
CA SER A 13 27.37 -12.51 -13.37
C SER A 13 28.46 -12.60 -12.31
N ASP A 14 28.55 -13.73 -11.59
CA ASP A 14 29.42 -13.89 -10.42
C ASP A 14 30.92 -13.57 -10.66
N ASN A 15 31.40 -13.70 -11.91
CA ASN A 15 32.83 -13.59 -12.25
C ASN A 15 33.24 -12.26 -12.92
N GLY A 16 32.35 -11.27 -13.03
CA GLY A 16 32.68 -9.93 -13.57
C GLY A 16 33.04 -9.85 -15.08
N ASP A 17 33.30 -10.97 -15.76
CA ASP A 17 33.57 -10.98 -17.20
C ASP A 17 32.42 -10.34 -18.00
N SER A 18 32.73 -9.38 -18.87
CA SER A 18 31.73 -8.78 -19.79
C SER A 18 31.34 -9.70 -20.97
N SER A 19 31.61 -11.01 -20.88
CA SER A 19 31.41 -12.01 -21.94
C SER A 19 30.08 -12.76 -21.84
N ASN A 20 29.12 -12.29 -21.04
CA ASN A 20 27.82 -12.94 -20.90
C ASN A 20 26.94 -12.59 -22.09
N GLU A 21 26.81 -13.51 -23.04
CA GLU A 21 25.82 -13.36 -24.10
C GLU A 21 24.41 -13.51 -23.52
N HIS A 22 23.52 -12.64 -23.99
CA HIS A 22 22.11 -12.62 -23.60
C HIS A 22 21.23 -12.34 -24.81
N THR A 23 20.24 -13.21 -25.05
CA THR A 23 19.28 -13.05 -26.15
C THR A 23 17.92 -12.63 -25.60
N ILE A 24 17.32 -11.59 -26.17
CA ILE A 24 15.94 -11.18 -25.85
C ILE A 24 14.97 -11.98 -26.72
N LEU A 25 14.28 -12.95 -26.13
CA LEU A 25 13.14 -13.64 -26.74
C LEU A 25 11.83 -12.91 -26.40
N THR A 26 10.77 -13.15 -27.18
CA THR A 26 9.44 -12.59 -26.95
C THR A 26 8.40 -13.70 -26.94
N PHE A 27 7.97 -14.11 -25.76
CA PHE A 27 6.90 -15.10 -25.55
C PHE A 27 5.56 -14.41 -25.27
N LYS A 28 4.47 -15.17 -25.24
CA LYS A 28 3.18 -14.69 -24.72
C LYS A 28 3.17 -14.67 -23.20
N HIS A 29 2.76 -13.55 -22.62
CA HIS A 29 2.59 -13.42 -21.18
C HIS A 29 1.55 -14.42 -20.65
N PRO A 30 1.83 -15.19 -19.58
CA PRO A 30 1.03 -16.36 -19.22
C PRO A 30 -0.42 -16.07 -18.81
N ASN A 31 -0.68 -14.95 -18.12
CA ASN A 31 -2.06 -14.50 -17.86
C ASN A 31 -2.69 -13.81 -19.09
N THR A 32 -2.11 -12.70 -19.56
CA THR A 32 -2.75 -11.77 -20.52
C THR A 32 -2.64 -12.16 -22.00
N ASN A 33 -1.85 -13.18 -22.35
CA ASN A 33 -1.51 -13.58 -23.74
C ASN A 33 -0.81 -12.50 -24.59
N VAL A 34 -0.47 -11.33 -24.01
CA VAL A 34 0.22 -10.23 -24.70
C VAL A 34 1.69 -10.59 -24.92
N PRO A 35 2.29 -10.30 -26.09
CA PRO A 35 3.73 -10.54 -26.31
C PRO A 35 4.61 -9.74 -25.36
N THR A 36 5.35 -10.43 -24.48
CA THR A 36 6.28 -9.86 -23.49
C THR A 36 7.70 -10.35 -23.72
N ARG A 37 8.67 -9.52 -23.34
CA ARG A 37 10.10 -9.77 -23.58
C ARG A 37 10.75 -10.43 -22.37
N TYR A 38 11.57 -11.44 -22.65
CA TYR A 38 12.33 -12.19 -21.66
C TYR A 38 13.79 -12.20 -22.10
N LEU A 39 14.71 -11.99 -21.17
CA LEU A 39 16.15 -12.15 -21.38
C LEU A 39 16.51 -13.60 -21.08
N VAL A 40 17.11 -14.28 -22.05
CA VAL A 40 17.70 -15.61 -21.87
C VAL A 40 19.21 -15.45 -21.77
N HIS A 41 19.81 -16.05 -20.75
CA HIS A 41 21.27 -16.10 -20.57
C HIS A 41 21.85 -17.31 -21.31
N HIS A 42 22.96 -17.11 -22.01
CA HIS A 42 23.74 -18.20 -22.63
C HIS A 42 24.67 -18.83 -21.57
N PRO A 43 24.70 -20.16 -21.42
CA PRO A 43 25.59 -20.81 -20.45
C PRO A 43 27.05 -20.72 -20.91
N LYS A 44 27.97 -20.37 -19.98
CA LYS A 44 29.41 -20.31 -20.30
C LYS A 44 29.97 -21.70 -20.61
N THR A 45 30.50 -21.87 -21.83
CA THR A 45 30.86 -23.17 -22.44
C THR A 45 32.10 -23.87 -21.85
N SER A 46 32.50 -23.57 -20.61
CA SER A 46 33.80 -24.00 -20.05
C SER A 46 33.83 -24.27 -18.54
N SER A 47 32.70 -24.35 -17.84
CA SER A 47 32.65 -24.76 -16.43
C SER A 47 31.56 -25.82 -16.19
N PRO A 48 31.90 -27.11 -16.13
CA PRO A 48 30.93 -28.18 -15.84
C PRO A 48 30.55 -28.28 -14.36
N SER A 49 30.92 -27.31 -13.51
CA SER A 49 30.86 -27.45 -12.06
C SER A 49 30.72 -26.12 -11.30
N THR A 50 29.65 -25.35 -11.54
CA THR A 50 29.26 -24.26 -10.62
C THR A 50 27.74 -24.06 -10.61
N SER A 51 27.10 -24.42 -9.49
CA SER A 51 25.72 -24.10 -9.06
C SER A 51 24.61 -24.07 -10.12
N SER A 52 23.71 -25.07 -10.08
CA SER A 52 22.40 -25.10 -10.77
C SER A 52 21.37 -24.07 -10.25
N SER A 53 21.83 -22.99 -9.61
CA SER A 53 21.02 -21.99 -8.93
C SER A 53 20.81 -20.71 -9.75
N THR A 54 21.57 -20.50 -10.83
CA THR A 54 21.43 -19.33 -11.71
C THR A 54 20.20 -19.45 -12.62
N PRO A 55 19.22 -18.53 -12.57
CA PRO A 55 18.07 -18.54 -13.48
C PRO A 55 18.51 -18.32 -14.93
N PHE A 56 18.08 -19.16 -15.86
CA PHE A 56 18.40 -18.98 -17.28
C PHE A 56 17.43 -18.05 -18.03
N ILE A 57 16.24 -17.80 -17.48
CA ILE A 57 15.26 -16.82 -17.97
C ILE A 57 15.06 -15.72 -16.93
N TYR A 58 15.04 -14.48 -17.42
CA TYR A 58 14.61 -13.30 -16.68
C TYR A 58 13.49 -12.60 -17.45
N GLU A 59 12.45 -12.12 -16.77
CA GLU A 59 11.46 -11.24 -17.38
C GLU A 59 12.00 -9.80 -17.45
N ILE A 60 11.57 -9.02 -18.44
CA ILE A 60 11.98 -7.62 -18.61
C ILE A 60 10.86 -6.70 -18.11
N LEU A 61 10.92 -6.33 -16.83
CA LEU A 61 10.00 -5.38 -16.22
C LEU A 61 10.36 -3.94 -16.61
N LYS A 62 9.34 -3.13 -16.85
CA LYS A 62 9.48 -1.69 -17.14
C LYS A 62 9.08 -0.87 -15.92
N VAL A 63 10.05 -0.21 -15.28
CA VAL A 63 9.76 0.73 -14.20
C VAL A 63 9.11 1.98 -14.81
N ALA A 64 7.88 2.27 -14.38
CA ALA A 64 7.13 3.43 -14.83
C ALA A 64 7.39 4.62 -13.91
N ASN A 65 7.84 5.74 -14.48
CA ASN A 65 8.13 6.95 -13.72
C ASN A 65 6.83 7.67 -13.34
N SER A 66 6.76 8.15 -12.10
CA SER A 66 5.73 9.09 -11.64
C SER A 66 5.68 10.33 -12.54
N PRO A 67 4.52 11.02 -12.74
CA PRO A 67 4.46 12.26 -13.52
C PRO A 67 5.43 13.36 -13.04
N TYR A 68 5.89 13.29 -11.79
CA TYR A 68 6.85 14.21 -11.16
C TYR A 68 8.31 13.68 -11.14
N ALA A 69 8.57 12.47 -11.62
CA ALA A 69 9.90 11.87 -11.66
C ALA A 69 10.70 12.33 -12.91
N PRO A 70 12.04 12.14 -12.94
CA PRO A 70 12.89 12.51 -14.07
C PRO A 70 12.41 11.92 -15.40
N ARG A 71 12.66 12.67 -16.49
CA ARG A 71 12.13 12.40 -17.84
C ARG A 71 13.20 12.04 -18.87
N SER A 72 14.48 12.21 -18.54
CA SER A 72 15.63 11.79 -19.34
C SER A 72 16.74 11.21 -18.47
N TRP A 73 17.54 10.31 -19.03
CA TRP A 73 18.85 9.95 -18.46
C TRP A 73 19.96 10.83 -19.07
N LEU A 74 20.98 11.14 -18.28
CA LEU A 74 22.28 11.60 -18.74
C LEU A 74 23.28 10.48 -18.42
N ILE A 75 23.92 9.93 -19.45
CA ILE A 75 25.04 9.00 -19.29
C ILE A 75 26.30 9.79 -19.59
N ALA A 76 27.13 10.01 -18.57
CA ALA A 76 28.48 10.53 -18.74
C ALA A 76 29.49 9.36 -18.69
N PRO A 77 30.62 9.43 -19.40
CA PRO A 77 31.76 8.57 -19.11
C PRO A 77 32.29 8.86 -17.69
N ASP A 78 32.88 7.86 -17.05
CA ASP A 78 33.37 7.95 -15.67
C ASP A 78 34.71 8.71 -15.62
N THR A 79 34.63 10.03 -15.83
CA THR A 79 35.78 10.93 -15.75
C THR A 79 36.23 11.06 -14.30
N PRO A 80 37.46 10.67 -13.93
CA PRO A 80 37.98 10.98 -12.60
C PRO A 80 37.96 12.51 -12.38
N PRO A 81 37.77 12.98 -11.14
CA PRO A 81 37.65 14.41 -10.86
C PRO A 81 38.89 15.14 -11.38
N LEU A 82 38.66 16.06 -12.33
CA LEU A 82 39.69 16.86 -12.97
C LEU A 82 40.64 17.44 -11.91
N SER A 83 41.93 17.11 -12.04
CA SER A 83 42.96 17.78 -11.25
C SER A 83 42.82 19.30 -11.46
N PRO A 84 42.86 20.12 -10.39
CA PRO A 84 42.72 21.57 -10.54
C PRO A 84 43.80 22.07 -11.51
N PRO A 85 43.48 23.04 -12.39
CA PRO A 85 44.40 23.48 -13.43
C PRO A 85 45.68 23.99 -12.78
N THR A 86 46.77 23.23 -12.96
CA THR A 86 48.09 23.68 -12.55
C THR A 86 48.40 24.98 -13.28
N PRO A 87 48.81 26.05 -12.56
CA PRO A 87 49.17 27.29 -13.23
C PRO A 87 50.30 26.99 -14.19
N LYS A 88 50.15 27.41 -15.45
CA LYS A 88 51.25 27.39 -16.41
C LYS A 88 52.33 28.32 -15.88
N THR A 89 53.43 27.74 -15.41
CA THR A 89 54.68 28.50 -15.28
C THR A 89 55.16 28.76 -16.70
N GLU A 90 55.41 30.02 -17.01
CA GLU A 90 56.07 30.43 -18.25
C GLU A 90 57.58 30.19 -18.12
N ASP A 91 58.34 30.36 -19.22
CA ASP A 91 59.76 30.01 -19.37
C ASP A 91 60.04 28.48 -19.44
N GLU A 92 60.93 27.94 -20.27
CA GLU A 92 61.91 28.55 -21.20
C GLU A 92 62.08 27.70 -22.50
N GLU A 93 63.12 27.94 -23.31
CA GLU A 93 63.14 27.68 -24.76
C GLU A 93 63.60 26.27 -25.27
N THR A 94 63.12 25.94 -26.48
CA THR A 94 63.71 25.05 -27.52
C THR A 94 64.00 23.55 -27.25
N THR A 95 63.39 22.67 -28.07
CA THR A 95 64.12 21.95 -29.13
C THR A 95 63.17 21.19 -30.07
N ASP A 96 63.40 21.26 -31.38
CA ASP A 96 62.64 20.52 -32.39
C ASP A 96 62.93 19.01 -32.36
N LYS A 97 61.94 18.19 -31.98
CA LYS A 97 61.84 16.77 -32.36
C LYS A 97 60.39 16.37 -32.63
N GLU A 98 60.21 15.51 -33.63
CA GLU A 98 58.91 15.08 -34.13
C GLU A 98 58.13 14.28 -33.07
N ALA A 99 56.90 14.71 -32.77
CA ALA A 99 55.95 13.92 -32.00
C ALA A 99 55.26 12.88 -32.90
N PRO A 100 54.96 11.67 -32.40
CA PRO A 100 54.11 10.69 -33.10
C PRO A 100 52.72 11.27 -33.43
N PRO A 101 51.98 10.70 -34.41
CA PRO A 101 50.67 11.21 -34.78
C PRO A 101 49.73 11.20 -33.58
N LYS A 102 48.93 12.27 -33.45
CA LYS A 102 47.92 12.40 -32.40
C LYS A 102 47.00 11.19 -32.41
N GLU A 103 47.09 10.36 -31.39
CA GLU A 103 46.02 9.41 -31.08
C GLU A 103 44.73 10.20 -30.86
N GLN A 104 43.62 9.62 -31.31
CA GLN A 104 42.35 10.33 -31.33
C GLN A 104 41.91 10.58 -29.89
N GLU A 105 41.81 11.86 -29.52
CA GLU A 105 41.01 12.28 -28.36
C GLU A 105 39.58 11.80 -28.63
N GLN A 106 39.23 10.63 -28.09
CA GLN A 106 37.86 10.15 -28.10
C GLN A 106 37.06 11.14 -27.26
N GLU A 107 36.32 12.01 -27.94
CA GLU A 107 35.45 12.98 -27.28
C GLU A 107 34.58 12.25 -26.26
N ASN A 108 34.68 12.66 -25.00
CA ASN A 108 33.93 12.10 -23.87
C ASN A 108 32.46 12.54 -23.94
N GLN A 109 31.78 12.17 -25.03
CA GLN A 109 30.43 12.60 -25.39
C GLN A 109 29.42 12.01 -24.41
N SER A 110 28.83 12.89 -23.60
CA SER A 110 27.73 12.50 -22.71
C SER A 110 26.44 12.28 -23.51
N LEU A 111 25.78 11.15 -23.26
CA LEU A 111 24.61 10.68 -24.00
C LEU A 111 23.33 11.01 -23.23
N ILE A 112 22.48 11.87 -23.80
CA ILE A 112 21.16 12.22 -23.24
C ILE A 112 20.09 11.31 -23.83
N ILE A 113 19.53 10.42 -23.00
CA ILE A 113 18.40 9.56 -23.38
C ILE A 113 17.11 10.28 -23.01
N ARG A 114 16.31 10.66 -24.01
CA ARG A 114 15.00 11.36 -23.82
C ARG A 114 13.88 10.51 -23.22
N ASP A 115 14.18 9.25 -22.94
CA ASP A 115 13.29 8.30 -22.28
C ASP A 115 13.93 7.87 -20.96
N ALA A 116 13.32 8.25 -19.83
CA ALA A 116 13.77 7.87 -18.49
C ALA A 116 13.21 6.52 -18.00
N HIS A 117 12.59 5.72 -18.86
CA HIS A 117 12.21 4.36 -18.50
C HIS A 117 13.43 3.50 -18.16
N LEU A 118 13.41 2.93 -16.96
CA LEU A 118 14.36 1.93 -16.50
C LEU A 118 13.77 0.54 -16.75
N TYR A 119 14.57 -0.34 -17.34
CA TYR A 119 14.22 -1.74 -17.52
C TYR A 119 14.97 -2.60 -16.49
N LEU A 120 14.25 -3.45 -15.76
CA LEU A 120 14.80 -4.34 -14.74
C LEU A 120 14.60 -5.78 -15.20
N THR A 121 15.65 -6.60 -15.10
CA THR A 121 15.54 -8.05 -15.35
C THR A 121 15.38 -8.82 -14.05
N THR A 122 14.21 -9.41 -13.82
CA THR A 122 13.94 -10.25 -12.63
C THR A 122 13.92 -11.73 -12.99
N PRO A 123 14.48 -12.63 -12.14
CA PRO A 123 14.40 -14.08 -12.33
C PRO A 123 12.98 -14.57 -12.63
N PHE A 124 12.82 -15.40 -13.66
CA PHE A 124 11.51 -15.90 -14.08
C PHE A 124 11.51 -17.43 -14.18
N ASP A 125 10.53 -18.08 -13.53
CA ASP A 125 10.38 -19.53 -13.58
C ASP A 125 9.64 -19.96 -14.87
N PRO A 126 10.28 -20.68 -15.81
CA PRO A 126 9.66 -21.07 -17.09
C PRO A 126 8.38 -21.89 -16.92
N LEU A 127 8.17 -22.52 -15.77
CA LEU A 127 6.94 -23.24 -15.44
C LEU A 127 5.68 -22.40 -15.67
N TYR A 128 5.74 -21.08 -15.42
CA TYR A 128 4.61 -20.18 -15.64
C TYR A 128 4.29 -19.99 -17.13
N LEU A 129 5.28 -20.05 -18.04
CA LEU A 129 5.04 -19.95 -19.49
C LEU A 129 4.39 -21.22 -20.06
N LEU A 130 4.73 -22.40 -19.51
CA LEU A 130 4.09 -23.67 -19.90
C LEU A 130 2.70 -23.87 -19.29
N LEU A 131 2.42 -23.29 -18.12
CA LEU A 131 1.18 -23.53 -17.37
C LEU A 131 -0.14 -23.27 -18.15
N PRO A 132 -0.27 -22.23 -19.00
CA PRO A 132 -1.45 -22.03 -19.84
C PRO A 132 -1.64 -23.13 -20.91
N HIS A 133 -0.55 -23.72 -21.40
CA HIS A 133 -0.60 -24.84 -22.34
C HIS A 133 -0.89 -26.17 -21.62
N LEU A 134 -0.24 -26.42 -20.48
CA LEU A 134 -0.46 -27.61 -19.63
C LEU A 134 -1.89 -27.71 -19.08
N SER A 135 -2.54 -26.57 -18.78
CA SER A 135 -3.93 -26.53 -18.30
C SER A 135 -4.98 -26.57 -19.42
N SER A 136 -4.56 -26.65 -20.69
CA SER A 136 -5.45 -26.83 -21.83
C SER A 136 -6.11 -28.22 -21.82
N GLN A 137 -7.34 -28.32 -22.33
CA GLN A 137 -8.08 -29.59 -22.40
C GLN A 137 -7.42 -30.66 -23.29
N LYS A 138 -6.51 -30.25 -24.19
CA LYS A 138 -5.79 -31.15 -25.11
C LYS A 138 -4.61 -31.88 -24.47
N THR A 139 -4.00 -31.28 -23.45
CA THR A 139 -2.73 -31.68 -22.84
C THR A 139 -2.96 -32.23 -21.43
N SER A 140 -3.76 -31.54 -20.61
CA SER A 140 -4.03 -31.87 -19.20
C SER A 140 -4.52 -33.29 -18.90
N ARG A 141 -5.03 -34.02 -19.90
CA ARG A 141 -5.55 -35.40 -19.76
C ARG A 141 -4.57 -36.47 -20.23
N ASN A 142 -3.61 -36.11 -21.07
CA ASN A 142 -2.70 -37.05 -21.72
C ASN A 142 -1.37 -37.09 -20.98
N PHE A 143 -0.68 -38.23 -21.09
CA PHE A 143 0.75 -38.30 -20.83
C PHE A 143 1.47 -37.93 -22.14
N LEU A 144 2.44 -37.01 -22.06
CA LEU A 144 3.21 -36.47 -23.19
C LEU A 144 4.69 -36.34 -22.79
N THR A 145 5.63 -36.56 -23.70
CA THR A 145 7.06 -36.25 -23.46
C THR A 145 7.26 -34.74 -23.32
N LEU A 146 8.47 -34.31 -22.93
CA LEU A 146 8.81 -32.87 -22.98
C LEU A 146 8.70 -32.34 -24.41
N ASP A 147 9.22 -33.06 -25.40
CA ASP A 147 9.28 -32.56 -26.78
C ASP A 147 7.90 -32.55 -27.45
N ASP A 148 7.02 -33.53 -27.17
CA ASP A 148 5.60 -33.46 -27.55
C ASP A 148 4.92 -32.20 -27.00
N LEU A 149 5.20 -31.86 -25.73
CA LEU A 149 4.63 -30.70 -25.05
C LEU A 149 5.14 -29.38 -25.67
N LEU A 150 6.41 -29.33 -26.08
CA LEU A 150 7.04 -28.16 -26.68
C LEU A 150 6.67 -27.99 -28.17
N GLU A 151 6.60 -29.08 -28.96
CA GLU A 151 6.16 -29.03 -30.36
C GLU A 151 4.67 -28.67 -30.47
N SER A 152 3.83 -29.25 -29.61
CA SER A 152 2.40 -28.91 -29.56
C SER A 152 2.11 -27.51 -29.02
N HIS A 153 3.11 -26.80 -28.48
CA HIS A 153 2.95 -25.45 -27.95
C HIS A 153 2.69 -24.44 -29.08
N PRO A 154 1.75 -23.48 -28.93
CA PRO A 154 1.50 -22.42 -29.93
C PRO A 154 2.68 -21.45 -30.22
N GLU A 155 3.86 -21.72 -29.66
CA GLU A 155 5.10 -20.95 -29.82
C GLU A 155 6.33 -21.89 -29.92
N SER A 156 6.16 -23.12 -30.41
CA SER A 156 7.18 -24.17 -30.47
C SER A 156 8.53 -23.71 -31.05
N THR A 157 8.52 -22.91 -32.13
CA THR A 157 9.73 -22.32 -32.73
C THR A 157 10.56 -21.47 -31.74
N LYS A 158 9.91 -20.88 -30.72
CA LYS A 158 10.58 -20.08 -29.68
C LYS A 158 11.15 -20.97 -28.58
N TRP A 159 10.51 -22.10 -28.29
CA TRP A 159 11.03 -23.11 -27.37
C TRP A 159 12.25 -23.82 -27.95
N SER A 160 12.24 -24.20 -29.23
CA SER A 160 13.44 -24.74 -29.89
C SER A 160 14.56 -23.71 -30.05
N THR A 161 14.24 -22.44 -30.31
CA THR A 161 15.23 -21.34 -30.24
C THR A 161 15.84 -21.25 -28.83
N LEU A 162 15.02 -21.33 -27.78
CA LEU A 162 15.47 -21.32 -26.37
C LEU A 162 16.36 -22.53 -26.02
N GLN A 163 16.00 -23.74 -26.49
CA GLN A 163 16.83 -24.94 -26.34
C GLN A 163 18.19 -24.77 -27.05
N SER A 164 18.22 -24.16 -28.23
CA SER A 164 19.47 -23.89 -28.96
C SER A 164 20.37 -22.84 -28.30
N ILE A 165 19.80 -21.94 -27.49
CA ILE A 165 20.53 -20.91 -26.72
C ILE A 165 21.05 -21.48 -25.39
N HIS A 166 20.29 -22.38 -24.76
CA HIS A 166 20.61 -22.93 -23.44
C HIS A 166 20.32 -24.44 -23.41
N PRO A 167 21.28 -25.30 -23.78
CA PRO A 167 21.06 -26.75 -23.93
C PRO A 167 20.49 -27.45 -22.69
N ASP A 168 20.95 -27.10 -21.48
CA ASP A 168 20.40 -27.67 -20.23
C ASP A 168 18.98 -27.18 -19.88
N SER A 169 18.35 -26.35 -20.72
CA SER A 169 16.97 -25.89 -20.48
C SER A 169 15.97 -27.05 -20.43
N SER A 170 16.15 -28.10 -21.25
CA SER A 170 15.28 -29.28 -21.20
C SER A 170 15.31 -29.97 -19.83
N LYS A 171 16.49 -30.21 -19.26
CA LYS A 171 16.67 -30.78 -17.90
C LYS A 171 16.02 -29.90 -16.83
N ILE A 172 16.23 -28.59 -16.92
CA ILE A 172 15.59 -27.64 -15.99
C ILE A 172 14.06 -27.72 -16.14
N LEU A 173 13.53 -27.71 -17.36
CA LEU A 173 12.08 -27.82 -17.62
C LEU A 173 11.50 -29.14 -17.09
N GLN A 174 12.13 -30.29 -17.37
CA GLN A 174 11.78 -31.60 -16.80
C GLN A 174 11.72 -31.51 -15.26
N SER A 175 12.76 -30.96 -14.61
CA SER A 175 12.76 -30.81 -13.14
C SER A 175 11.63 -29.91 -12.59
N ARG A 176 11.16 -28.92 -13.36
CA ARG A 176 9.97 -28.13 -12.98
C ARG A 176 8.68 -28.90 -13.22
N LEU A 177 8.58 -29.68 -14.30
CA LEU A 177 7.42 -30.53 -14.60
C LEU A 177 7.24 -31.62 -13.55
N LEU A 178 8.32 -32.29 -13.11
CA LEU A 178 8.31 -33.25 -11.98
C LEU A 178 7.55 -32.72 -10.76
N SER A 179 7.69 -31.43 -10.46
CA SER A 179 7.09 -30.80 -9.28
C SER A 179 5.57 -30.54 -9.36
N ILE A 180 4.96 -30.62 -10.56
CA ILE A 180 3.52 -30.39 -10.78
C ILE A 180 2.80 -31.50 -11.58
N CYS A 181 3.53 -32.43 -12.16
CA CYS A 181 2.98 -33.50 -13.00
C CYS A 181 2.99 -34.86 -12.30
N ASP A 182 2.13 -35.75 -12.78
CA ASP A 182 2.35 -37.19 -12.68
C ASP A 182 3.25 -37.64 -13.82
N THR A 183 4.07 -38.65 -13.53
CA THR A 183 5.15 -39.13 -14.39
C THR A 183 5.00 -40.62 -14.62
N VAL A 184 5.23 -41.06 -15.85
CA VAL A 184 5.35 -42.48 -16.21
C VAL A 184 6.59 -42.60 -17.09
N SER A 185 7.53 -43.49 -16.73
CA SER A 185 8.56 -43.91 -17.69
C SER A 185 7.92 -44.90 -18.67
N THR A 186 8.19 -44.75 -19.96
CA THR A 186 7.74 -45.68 -20.99
C THR A 186 8.88 -46.52 -21.60
N GLY A 187 10.12 -46.28 -21.19
CA GLY A 187 11.27 -47.14 -21.47
C GLY A 187 11.29 -48.39 -20.57
N GLY A 188 12.20 -49.31 -20.88
CA GLY A 188 12.51 -50.47 -20.03
C GLY A 188 13.43 -50.11 -18.85
N ASP A 189 13.88 -51.12 -18.10
CA ASP A 189 14.72 -50.98 -16.90
C ASP A 189 16.19 -50.55 -17.18
N ASP A 190 16.45 -49.85 -18.28
CA ASP A 190 17.76 -49.29 -18.66
C ASP A 190 17.80 -47.80 -18.26
N ASP A 191 18.25 -47.50 -17.03
CA ASP A 191 18.13 -46.21 -16.29
C ASP A 191 18.80 -44.94 -16.92
N ASP A 192 19.28 -44.98 -18.17
CA ASP A 192 20.20 -43.96 -18.74
C ASP A 192 19.57 -42.90 -19.68
N ASP A 193 18.28 -42.97 -20.06
CA ASP A 193 17.64 -41.98 -20.96
C ASP A 193 16.38 -41.29 -20.38
N ASP A 194 16.55 -40.04 -19.95
CA ASP A 194 15.49 -39.14 -19.44
C ASP A 194 14.43 -38.76 -20.50
N SER A 195 14.60 -39.11 -21.79
CA SER A 195 13.65 -38.74 -22.86
C SER A 195 12.28 -39.41 -22.71
N ASP A 196 12.27 -40.66 -22.25
CA ASP A 196 11.08 -41.54 -22.22
C ASP A 196 10.17 -41.30 -21.00
N GLN A 197 10.41 -40.22 -20.24
CA GLN A 197 9.53 -39.80 -19.17
C GLN A 197 8.35 -38.97 -19.73
N MET A 198 7.15 -39.52 -19.63
CA MET A 198 5.92 -38.82 -19.99
C MET A 198 5.27 -38.12 -18.79
N PHE A 199 4.82 -36.89 -19.00
CA PHE A 199 4.24 -35.99 -18.01
C PHE A 199 2.73 -35.77 -18.24
N ARG A 200 1.96 -35.72 -17.15
CA ARG A 200 0.53 -35.31 -17.14
C ARG A 200 0.30 -34.33 -15.99
N LEU A 201 -0.37 -33.19 -16.23
CA LEU A 201 -0.58 -32.17 -15.20
C LEU A 201 -1.42 -32.71 -14.01
N ASN A 202 -0.86 -32.69 -12.80
CA ASN A 202 -1.57 -33.03 -11.57
C ASN A 202 -1.99 -31.74 -10.84
N GLN A 203 -3.30 -31.54 -10.70
CA GLN A 203 -3.87 -30.35 -10.07
C GLN A 203 -3.47 -30.22 -8.58
N GLU A 204 -3.37 -31.33 -7.85
CA GLU A 204 -3.08 -31.31 -6.42
C GLU A 204 -1.62 -30.96 -6.14
N LYS A 205 -0.68 -31.53 -6.91
CA LYS A 205 0.74 -31.12 -6.89
C LYS A 205 0.87 -29.63 -7.25
N LEU A 206 0.22 -29.19 -8.33
CA LEU A 206 0.20 -27.79 -8.76
C LEU A 206 -0.26 -26.84 -7.66
N TYR A 207 -1.44 -27.08 -7.04
CA TYR A 207 -1.94 -26.17 -6.00
C TYR A 207 -1.10 -26.23 -4.72
N THR A 208 -0.58 -27.40 -4.33
CA THR A 208 0.32 -27.52 -3.17
C THR A 208 1.58 -26.69 -3.36
N LEU A 209 2.21 -26.77 -4.54
CA LEU A 209 3.38 -25.97 -4.91
C LEU A 209 3.05 -24.47 -5.01
N LEU A 210 1.89 -24.09 -5.55
CA LEU A 210 1.48 -22.68 -5.62
C LEU A 210 1.18 -22.09 -4.24
N ILE A 211 0.51 -22.83 -3.35
CA ILE A 211 0.26 -22.42 -1.96
C ILE A 211 1.59 -22.25 -1.21
N SER A 212 2.49 -23.22 -1.30
CA SER A 212 3.84 -23.15 -0.74
C SER A 212 4.58 -21.89 -1.20
N ARG A 213 4.52 -21.55 -2.49
CA ARG A 213 5.12 -20.31 -3.02
C ARG A 213 4.44 -19.04 -2.50
N VAL A 214 3.11 -19.00 -2.38
CA VAL A 214 2.40 -17.83 -1.82
C VAL A 214 2.81 -17.60 -0.36
N GLU A 215 2.93 -18.66 0.44
CA GLU A 215 3.44 -18.55 1.81
C GLU A 215 4.92 -18.14 1.88
N SER A 216 5.77 -18.69 1.00
CA SER A 216 7.19 -18.29 0.92
C SER A 216 7.35 -16.82 0.56
N VAL A 217 6.56 -16.31 -0.39
CA VAL A 217 6.53 -14.88 -0.74
C VAL A 217 6.03 -14.04 0.44
N ALA A 218 5.00 -14.48 1.17
CA ALA A 218 4.49 -13.77 2.35
C ALA A 218 5.55 -13.63 3.45
N LYS A 219 6.34 -14.68 3.68
CA LYS A 219 7.46 -14.71 4.64
C LYS A 219 8.68 -13.90 4.15
N ALA A 220 8.81 -13.69 2.83
CA ALA A 220 9.93 -12.99 2.19
C ALA A 220 9.60 -11.56 1.69
N LEU A 221 8.48 -10.96 2.12
CA LEU A 221 8.11 -9.61 1.68
C LEU A 221 9.15 -8.56 2.13
N PRO A 222 9.52 -7.59 1.26
CA PRO A 222 10.48 -6.54 1.62
C PRO A 222 10.05 -5.75 2.86
N SER A 223 10.99 -5.45 3.76
CA SER A 223 10.70 -4.79 5.04
C SER A 223 10.01 -3.42 4.89
N SER A 224 10.20 -2.73 3.76
CA SER A 224 9.46 -1.51 3.38
C SER A 224 7.98 -1.77 3.13
N LEU A 225 7.63 -2.88 2.45
CA LEU A 225 6.25 -3.30 2.22
C LEU A 225 5.62 -3.81 3.53
N THR A 226 6.35 -4.60 4.32
CA THR A 226 5.88 -5.10 5.62
C THR A 226 5.56 -3.95 6.58
N LYS A 227 6.44 -2.92 6.65
CA LYS A 227 6.17 -1.67 7.40
C LYS A 227 4.98 -0.88 6.85
N HIS A 228 4.72 -0.93 5.55
CA HIS A 228 3.55 -0.29 4.94
C HIS A 228 2.25 -1.06 5.24
N ILE A 229 2.29 -2.40 5.30
CA ILE A 229 1.18 -3.27 5.70
C ILE A 229 0.85 -3.07 7.19
N SER A 230 1.83 -3.15 8.09
CA SER A 230 1.59 -2.93 9.53
C SER A 230 1.07 -1.51 9.81
N LYS A 231 1.62 -0.47 9.17
CA LYS A 231 1.10 0.91 9.27
C LYS A 231 -0.34 1.07 8.76
N LYS A 232 -0.75 0.30 7.73
CA LYS A 232 -2.15 0.25 7.27
C LYS A 232 -3.09 -0.46 8.25
N LEU A 233 -2.57 -1.38 9.05
CA LEU A 233 -3.30 -2.15 10.05
C LEU A 233 -3.29 -1.51 11.46
N LEU A 234 -2.45 -0.51 11.72
CA LEU A 234 -2.36 0.15 13.04
C LEU A 234 -3.68 0.80 13.47
N LYS A 235 -4.04 0.68 14.76
CA LYS A 235 -5.22 1.36 15.33
C LYS A 235 -4.97 2.89 15.46
N PRO A 236 -6.00 3.75 15.36
CA PRO A 236 -5.81 5.19 15.46
C PRO A 236 -5.49 5.62 16.90
N ILE A 237 -4.36 6.31 17.09
CA ILE A 237 -3.88 6.80 18.40
C ILE A 237 -4.99 7.55 19.16
N GLY A 238 -5.77 8.39 18.47
CA GLY A 238 -6.87 9.15 19.06
C GLY A 238 -7.99 8.32 19.71
N THR A 239 -8.12 7.02 19.41
CA THR A 239 -9.14 6.16 20.06
C THR A 239 -8.70 5.60 21.41
N GLN A 240 -7.40 5.52 21.72
CA GLN A 240 -6.95 5.08 23.04
C GLN A 240 -7.35 6.08 24.14
N ALA A 241 -7.35 7.39 23.85
CA ALA A 241 -7.82 8.42 24.79
C ALA A 241 -9.27 8.16 25.24
N SER A 242 -10.16 7.82 24.31
CA SER A 242 -11.56 7.48 24.61
C SER A 242 -11.71 6.18 25.42
N ILE A 243 -10.80 5.21 25.26
CA ILE A 243 -10.78 3.96 26.02
C ILE A 243 -10.25 4.21 27.45
N ALA A 244 -9.20 5.02 27.60
CA ALA A 244 -8.65 5.42 28.89
C ALA A 244 -9.68 6.18 29.75
N TRP A 245 -10.38 7.16 29.15
CA TRP A 245 -11.48 7.88 29.81
C TRP A 245 -12.60 6.93 30.25
N LYS A 246 -12.93 5.93 29.41
CA LYS A 246 -13.97 4.95 29.75
C LYS A 246 -13.56 4.02 30.89
N ARG A 247 -12.28 3.62 30.97
CA ARG A 247 -11.72 2.88 32.11
C ARG A 247 -11.76 3.70 33.41
N GLN A 248 -11.57 5.02 33.35
CA GLN A 248 -11.71 5.89 34.53
C GLN A 248 -13.16 6.02 35.02
N SER A 249 -14.16 6.04 34.11
CA SER A 249 -15.57 6.16 34.52
C SER A 249 -16.15 4.93 35.25
N ASP A 250 -15.52 3.75 35.14
CA ASP A 250 -15.96 2.53 35.83
C ASP A 250 -15.37 2.38 37.26
N ILE A 251 -14.50 3.30 37.70
CA ILE A 251 -13.92 3.30 39.06
C ILE A 251 -14.93 3.89 40.05
N LYS A 252 -15.74 3.04 40.68
CA LYS A 252 -16.51 3.42 41.88
C LYS A 252 -15.56 3.71 43.05
N PRO A 253 -15.69 4.83 43.77
CA PRO A 253 -14.98 5.03 45.03
C PRO A 253 -15.48 4.00 46.06
N SER A 254 -14.53 3.37 46.76
CA SER A 254 -14.78 2.31 47.75
C SER A 254 -14.47 2.83 49.16
N GLY A 255 -15.47 2.76 50.05
CA GLY A 255 -15.44 3.34 51.40
C GLY A 255 -15.94 4.79 51.42
N GLY A 256 -16.89 5.21 52.26
CA GLY A 256 -17.61 4.50 53.33
C GLY A 256 -17.47 5.21 54.68
N GLY A 257 -18.54 5.64 55.34
CA GLY A 257 -19.96 5.56 54.97
C GLY A 257 -20.85 6.18 56.06
N ASP A 258 -22.05 5.61 56.22
CA ASP A 258 -23.13 6.00 57.15
C ASP A 258 -23.91 7.28 56.78
N GLY A 259 -25.14 7.39 57.29
CA GLY A 259 -26.13 8.43 56.96
C GLY A 259 -27.26 7.91 56.06
N VAL A 260 -28.47 7.81 56.62
CA VAL A 260 -29.70 7.35 55.94
C VAL A 260 -30.72 8.50 55.86
N ILE A 261 -31.68 8.40 54.93
CA ILE A 261 -33.02 9.04 54.87
C ILE A 261 -33.24 9.99 53.66
N ASN A 262 -34.09 9.47 52.76
CA ASN A 262 -35.17 10.06 51.95
C ASN A 262 -35.10 11.42 51.25
N ASP A 263 -35.48 11.31 49.98
CA ASP A 263 -36.21 12.17 49.03
C ASP A 263 -37.33 13.11 49.56
N ALA A 264 -37.74 14.04 48.69
CA ALA A 264 -38.92 14.93 48.65
C ALA A 264 -38.96 16.27 49.45
N GLU A 265 -39.12 17.37 48.68
CA GLU A 265 -39.91 18.63 48.93
C GLU A 265 -39.62 19.50 50.20
N ILE A 266 -39.87 20.83 50.30
CA ILE A 266 -40.14 22.03 49.46
C ILE A 266 -39.94 23.27 50.41
N GLU A 267 -39.87 24.51 49.87
CA GLU A 267 -39.80 25.79 50.64
C GLU A 267 -38.48 26.00 51.45
N ASP A 268 -37.93 27.21 51.63
CA ASP A 268 -38.52 28.46 52.18
C ASP A 268 -38.09 29.77 51.44
N GLN A 269 -38.57 30.93 51.91
CA GLN A 269 -38.32 32.28 51.35
C GLN A 269 -37.34 33.16 52.16
N ASP A 270 -36.87 34.24 51.51
CA ASP A 270 -36.55 35.64 51.94
C ASP A 270 -36.78 36.04 53.43
N GLU A 271 -36.11 37.00 54.08
CA GLU A 271 -35.19 38.14 53.78
C GLU A 271 -34.38 38.42 55.10
N ASP A 272 -33.28 39.17 55.28
CA ASP A 272 -32.31 39.97 54.47
C ASP A 272 -31.01 40.14 55.33
N THR A 273 -29.99 40.84 54.80
CA THR A 273 -28.98 41.71 55.49
C THR A 273 -27.51 41.33 55.26
N ALA A 274 -26.95 41.86 54.17
CA ALA A 274 -25.62 42.49 53.95
C ALA A 274 -24.41 42.13 54.86
N GLN A 275 -23.16 42.04 54.37
CA GLN A 275 -22.49 42.96 53.43
C GLN A 275 -21.39 42.33 52.55
N GLU A 276 -21.25 42.91 51.35
CA GLU A 276 -20.01 43.18 50.57
C GLU A 276 -19.17 42.03 49.97
N VAL A 277 -18.50 42.38 48.85
CA VAL A 277 -17.87 41.48 47.86
C VAL A 277 -16.62 42.17 47.28
N PRO A 278 -15.55 41.44 46.98
CA PRO A 278 -15.01 41.58 45.61
C PRO A 278 -14.57 40.23 44.97
N VAL A 279 -15.28 39.88 43.89
CA VAL A 279 -14.82 39.27 42.62
C VAL A 279 -13.82 38.09 42.69
N GLN A 280 -14.30 36.91 42.27
CA GLN A 280 -13.47 35.76 41.89
C GLN A 280 -12.99 35.87 40.42
N GLU A 281 -11.84 35.27 40.09
CA GLU A 281 -11.30 35.22 38.73
C GLU A 281 -10.92 33.78 38.30
N GLY A 282 -11.31 33.40 37.08
CA GLY A 282 -10.69 32.34 36.25
C GLY A 282 -10.46 30.93 36.83
N ALA A 283 -11.45 30.04 36.74
CA ALA A 283 -11.26 28.60 36.99
C ALA A 283 -10.60 27.84 35.81
N ASP A 284 -10.61 28.42 34.60
CA ASP A 284 -10.27 27.71 33.36
C ASP A 284 -8.77 27.48 33.14
N SER A 285 -7.89 28.16 33.88
CA SER A 285 -6.44 28.13 33.66
C SER A 285 -5.72 26.84 34.09
N GLN A 286 -6.38 25.91 34.78
CA GLN A 286 -5.76 24.63 35.20
C GLN A 286 -5.89 23.53 34.15
N LEU A 287 -7.05 23.43 33.46
CA LEU A 287 -7.38 22.34 32.51
C LEU A 287 -6.41 22.23 31.31
N ARG A 288 -5.61 23.26 31.02
CA ARG A 288 -4.64 23.25 29.92
C ARG A 288 -3.22 22.80 30.31
N ARG A 289 -2.95 22.49 31.59
CA ARG A 289 -1.65 21.95 32.05
C ARG A 289 -1.64 20.43 32.25
N GLU A 290 -2.78 19.81 32.52
CA GLU A 290 -2.87 18.37 32.76
C GLU A 290 -2.70 17.54 31.47
N ALA A 291 -3.08 18.11 30.32
CA ALA A 291 -2.75 17.59 28.99
C ALA A 291 -1.22 17.58 28.67
N SER A 292 -0.37 17.97 29.61
CA SER A 292 1.09 17.81 29.55
C SER A 292 1.69 17.35 30.89
N LYS A 293 0.86 16.79 31.78
CA LYS A 293 1.24 16.16 33.05
C LYS A 293 0.30 15.02 33.38
N LEU A 294 0.64 13.82 32.92
CA LEU A 294 0.18 12.56 33.54
C LEU A 294 1.41 11.78 33.99
N ASN A 295 1.43 11.50 35.29
CA ASN A 295 2.32 10.66 36.09
C ASN A 295 3.75 10.34 35.58
N LEU A 296 4.72 11.07 36.13
CA LEU A 296 5.69 10.39 37.00
C LEU A 296 5.03 10.23 38.39
N GLU A 297 5.52 9.28 39.20
CA GLU A 297 4.86 8.76 40.43
C GLU A 297 3.67 7.83 40.08
N ASP A 298 3.63 6.55 40.46
CA ASP A 298 4.45 5.80 41.40
C ASP A 298 4.97 4.47 40.79
N THR A 299 6.27 4.42 40.49
CA THR A 299 7.08 3.19 40.26
C THR A 299 8.55 3.61 40.09
N ALA A 300 9.25 3.79 41.20
CA ALA A 300 10.63 4.27 41.21
C ALA A 300 11.65 3.14 40.94
N ASP A 301 11.64 2.56 39.72
CA ASP A 301 12.79 1.94 39.02
C ASP A 301 12.34 1.26 37.69
N MET A 302 12.21 2.03 36.60
CA MET A 302 12.18 1.52 35.22
C MET A 302 12.62 2.60 34.22
N PRO A 303 13.44 2.29 33.19
CA PRO A 303 13.91 3.24 32.18
C PRO A 303 12.82 3.70 31.19
N MET A 304 12.93 4.96 30.75
CA MET A 304 11.93 5.66 29.94
C MET A 304 11.64 5.04 28.56
N GLU A 305 12.53 4.20 28.02
CA GLU A 305 12.31 3.50 26.75
C GLU A 305 11.25 2.39 26.87
N GLU A 306 11.13 1.72 28.01
CA GLU A 306 10.21 0.59 28.19
C GLU A 306 8.75 1.07 28.23
N ALA A 307 8.48 2.22 28.86
CA ALA A 307 7.16 2.86 28.87
C ALA A 307 6.67 3.28 27.47
N ILE A 308 7.58 3.58 26.54
CA ILE A 308 7.23 3.91 25.15
C ILE A 308 6.89 2.63 24.37
N ASN A 309 7.68 1.56 24.54
CA ASN A 309 7.44 0.27 23.89
C ASN A 309 6.06 -0.32 24.26
N ILE A 310 5.65 -0.25 25.53
CA ILE A 310 4.35 -0.77 26.01
C ILE A 310 3.17 -0.10 25.29
N VAL A 311 3.24 1.20 24.98
CA VAL A 311 2.17 1.93 24.27
C VAL A 311 2.18 1.61 22.77
N GLU A 312 3.35 1.34 22.18
CA GLU A 312 3.45 0.94 20.77
C GLU A 312 2.97 -0.51 20.55
N GLU A 313 3.18 -1.42 21.50
CA GLU A 313 2.73 -2.81 21.43
C GLU A 313 1.18 -2.92 21.40
N ASP A 314 0.47 -2.14 22.23
CA ASP A 314 -1.00 -2.09 22.30
C ASP A 314 -1.66 -1.40 21.07
N LEU A 315 -0.85 -0.83 20.17
CA LEU A 315 -1.28 -0.28 18.87
C LEU A 315 -1.04 -1.25 17.69
N LEU A 316 -0.15 -2.24 17.86
CA LEU A 316 0.25 -3.16 16.79
C LEU A 316 -0.88 -4.15 16.42
N PRO A 317 -0.95 -4.59 15.15
CA PRO A 317 -1.91 -5.62 14.77
C PRO A 317 -1.47 -7.00 15.27
N PRO A 318 -2.38 -7.87 15.73
CA PRO A 318 -2.06 -9.25 16.08
C PRO A 318 -1.27 -9.97 14.96
N PRO A 319 -0.24 -10.78 15.31
CA PRO A 319 0.70 -11.32 14.31
C PRO A 319 0.03 -12.23 13.28
N GLU A 320 -1.03 -12.95 13.67
CA GLU A 320 -1.89 -13.73 12.78
C GLU A 320 -2.55 -12.85 11.70
N ILE A 321 -3.10 -11.70 12.09
CA ILE A 321 -3.77 -10.77 11.17
C ILE A 321 -2.73 -10.10 10.24
N GLN A 322 -1.53 -9.82 10.74
CA GLN A 322 -0.41 -9.39 9.90
C GLN A 322 -0.06 -10.47 8.85
N TYR A 323 0.06 -11.74 9.26
CA TYR A 323 0.37 -12.85 8.35
C TYR A 323 -0.72 -13.07 7.30
N ILE A 324 -2.01 -13.09 7.66
CA ILE A 324 -3.13 -13.21 6.70
C ILE A 324 -3.12 -12.02 5.72
N CYS A 325 -2.74 -10.82 6.16
CA CYS A 325 -2.60 -9.65 5.28
C CYS A 325 -1.37 -9.72 4.37
N GLN A 326 -0.23 -10.25 4.84
CA GLN A 326 0.94 -10.54 4.00
C GLN A 326 0.63 -11.62 2.96
N LEU A 327 -0.14 -12.65 3.33
CA LEU A 327 -0.58 -13.74 2.47
C LEU A 327 -1.52 -13.24 1.36
N SER A 328 -2.46 -12.35 1.67
CA SER A 328 -3.37 -11.78 0.66
C SER A 328 -2.67 -10.81 -0.30
N HIS A 329 -1.72 -9.99 0.18
CA HIS A 329 -0.84 -9.21 -0.71
C HIS A 329 0.06 -10.12 -1.57
N SER A 330 0.52 -11.24 -1.01
CA SER A 330 1.35 -12.20 -1.75
C SER A 330 0.56 -12.85 -2.88
N LEU A 331 -0.66 -13.32 -2.60
CA LEU A 331 -1.57 -13.87 -3.62
C LEU A 331 -1.81 -12.88 -4.78
N GLN A 332 -1.96 -11.58 -4.50
CA GLN A 332 -2.12 -10.54 -5.54
C GLN A 332 -0.93 -10.48 -6.51
N PHE A 333 0.31 -10.78 -6.09
CA PHE A 333 1.43 -10.86 -7.04
C PHE A 333 1.25 -12.03 -8.02
N PHE A 334 0.79 -13.20 -7.56
CA PHE A 334 0.52 -14.35 -8.44
C PHE A 334 -0.66 -14.12 -9.39
N GLN A 335 -1.57 -13.19 -9.10
CA GLN A 335 -2.62 -12.78 -10.04
C GLN A 335 -2.06 -12.27 -11.37
N ASN A 336 -0.89 -11.61 -11.35
CA ASN A 336 -0.27 -11.14 -12.59
C ASN A 336 0.18 -12.33 -13.47
N TYR A 337 0.74 -13.38 -12.87
CA TYR A 337 1.42 -14.47 -13.58
C TYR A 337 0.53 -15.68 -13.91
N LEU A 338 -0.54 -15.92 -13.15
CA LEU A 338 -1.42 -17.08 -13.34
C LEU A 338 -2.59 -16.80 -14.28
N PRO A 339 -2.99 -17.76 -15.15
CA PRO A 339 -4.30 -17.73 -15.82
C PRO A 339 -5.45 -17.64 -14.81
N GLN A 340 -6.47 -16.82 -15.11
CA GLN A 340 -7.56 -16.49 -14.19
C GLN A 340 -8.23 -17.70 -13.52
N GLY A 341 -8.45 -18.81 -14.25
CA GLY A 341 -9.07 -20.03 -13.68
C GLY A 341 -8.22 -20.69 -12.58
N ILE A 342 -6.90 -20.77 -12.80
CA ILE A 342 -5.95 -21.31 -11.82
C ILE A 342 -5.86 -20.36 -10.62
N TYR A 343 -5.85 -19.04 -10.87
CA TYR A 343 -5.88 -18.04 -9.79
C TYR A 343 -7.14 -18.15 -8.92
N THR A 344 -8.34 -18.33 -9.52
CA THR A 344 -9.57 -18.52 -8.74
C THR A 344 -9.52 -19.79 -7.89
N SER A 345 -9.13 -20.93 -8.44
CA SER A 345 -9.02 -22.19 -7.67
C SER A 345 -7.90 -22.17 -6.63
N LEU A 346 -6.81 -21.44 -6.87
CA LEU A 346 -5.78 -21.17 -5.87
C LEU A 346 -6.34 -20.35 -4.70
N SER A 347 -7.07 -19.26 -4.99
CA SER A 347 -7.67 -18.40 -3.95
C SER A 347 -8.69 -19.15 -3.10
N GLU A 348 -9.53 -20.00 -3.70
CA GLU A 348 -10.51 -20.82 -2.99
C GLU A 348 -9.83 -21.86 -2.08
N ARG A 349 -8.77 -22.51 -2.56
CA ARG A 349 -8.00 -23.48 -1.77
C ARG A 349 -7.22 -22.81 -0.65
N LEU A 350 -6.61 -21.65 -0.90
CA LEU A 350 -5.88 -20.88 0.11
C LEU A 350 -6.81 -20.43 1.23
N ASN A 351 -8.00 -19.93 0.90
CA ASN A 351 -9.00 -19.48 1.87
C ASN A 351 -9.57 -20.62 2.75
N LYS A 352 -9.45 -21.88 2.33
CA LYS A 352 -9.80 -23.06 3.15
C LYS A 352 -8.72 -23.47 4.16
N ILE A 353 -7.48 -23.00 3.96
CA ILE A 353 -6.34 -23.25 4.85
C ILE A 353 -6.15 -22.05 5.79
N HIS A 354 -6.17 -20.84 5.22
CA HIS A 354 -6.00 -19.56 5.91
C HIS A 354 -7.26 -18.70 5.69
N PRO A 355 -8.30 -18.81 6.54
CA PRO A 355 -9.56 -18.10 6.36
C PRO A 355 -9.37 -16.58 6.49
N GLN A 356 -9.99 -15.81 5.59
CA GLN A 356 -9.82 -14.34 5.55
C GLN A 356 -10.72 -13.59 6.53
N GLU A 357 -11.75 -14.24 7.10
CA GLU A 357 -12.72 -13.60 8.01
C GLU A 357 -12.10 -12.79 9.18
N PRO A 358 -11.00 -13.22 9.86
CA PRO A 358 -10.40 -12.44 10.94
C PRO A 358 -9.83 -11.11 10.45
N LEU A 359 -9.24 -11.10 9.25
CA LEU A 359 -8.72 -9.89 8.61
C LEU A 359 -9.85 -8.95 8.18
N GLU A 360 -10.95 -9.49 7.61
CA GLU A 360 -12.10 -8.67 7.22
C GLU A 360 -12.76 -7.99 8.42
N LYS A 361 -13.03 -8.75 9.50
CA LYS A 361 -13.59 -8.23 10.76
C LYS A 361 -12.70 -7.16 11.38
N TYR A 362 -11.38 -7.37 11.37
CA TYR A 362 -10.41 -6.38 11.87
C TYR A 362 -10.31 -5.13 10.97
N MET A 363 -10.40 -5.27 9.65
CA MET A 363 -10.46 -4.11 8.74
C MET A 363 -11.74 -3.29 8.93
N GLU A 364 -12.87 -3.92 9.25
CA GLU A 364 -14.11 -3.23 9.61
C GLU A 364 -14.02 -2.54 10.99
N GLU A 365 -13.42 -3.19 11.99
CA GLU A 365 -13.10 -2.56 13.28
C GLU A 365 -12.24 -1.31 13.06
N LEU A 366 -11.12 -1.42 12.34
CA LEU A 366 -10.25 -0.29 11.99
C LEU A 366 -10.99 0.82 11.24
N LYS A 367 -11.90 0.48 10.32
CA LYS A 367 -12.69 1.46 9.57
C LYS A 367 -13.64 2.24 10.48
N SER A 368 -14.30 1.56 11.42
CA SER A 368 -15.17 2.21 12.41
C SER A 368 -14.38 3.06 13.42
N LEU A 369 -13.24 2.58 13.91
CA LEU A 369 -12.32 3.35 14.76
C LEU A 369 -11.79 4.61 14.05
N ARG A 370 -11.46 4.52 12.76
CA ARG A 370 -11.01 5.67 11.94
C ARG A 370 -12.13 6.68 11.70
N ALA A 371 -13.37 6.22 11.51
CA ALA A 371 -14.56 7.08 11.42
C ALA A 371 -14.87 7.77 12.76
N ALA A 372 -14.77 7.07 13.89
CA ALA A 372 -14.94 7.64 15.21
C ALA A 372 -13.85 8.68 15.55
N ALA A 373 -12.58 8.39 15.24
CA ALA A 373 -11.47 9.31 15.45
C ALA A 373 -11.59 10.60 14.61
N SER A 374 -12.02 10.50 13.35
CA SER A 374 -12.27 11.68 12.50
C SER A 374 -13.45 12.50 13.01
N ALA A 375 -14.58 11.87 13.35
CA ALA A 375 -15.72 12.56 13.95
C ALA A 375 -15.39 13.27 15.28
N ALA A 376 -14.51 12.70 16.11
CA ALA A 376 -14.04 13.33 17.33
C ALA A 376 -13.14 14.57 17.07
N LEU A 377 -12.28 14.50 16.05
CA LEU A 377 -11.47 15.63 15.60
C LEU A 377 -12.34 16.75 14.99
N ASP A 378 -13.33 16.40 14.17
CA ASP A 378 -14.29 17.34 13.59
C ASP A 378 -15.13 18.02 14.67
N PHE A 379 -15.58 17.28 15.70
CA PHE A 379 -16.26 17.85 16.86
C PHE A 379 -15.34 18.80 17.64
N SER A 380 -14.11 18.39 17.94
CA SER A 380 -13.13 19.23 18.65
C SER A 380 -12.81 20.52 17.89
N MET A 381 -12.55 20.45 16.58
CA MET A 381 -12.30 21.64 15.77
C MET A 381 -13.55 22.52 15.61
N SER A 382 -14.75 21.93 15.53
CA SER A 382 -16.01 22.69 15.49
C SER A 382 -16.28 23.41 16.81
N HIS A 383 -15.96 22.78 17.94
CA HIS A 383 -16.09 23.41 19.26
C HIS A 383 -15.06 24.54 19.45
N SER A 384 -13.81 24.32 19.03
CA SER A 384 -12.74 25.32 19.07
C SER A 384 -13.03 26.52 18.15
N LYS A 385 -13.66 26.31 16.98
CA LYS A 385 -14.12 27.39 16.12
C LYS A 385 -15.27 28.18 16.74
N ARG A 386 -16.25 27.51 17.36
CA ARG A 386 -17.33 28.20 18.09
C ARG A 386 -16.81 29.04 19.26
N THR A 387 -15.86 28.52 20.06
CA THR A 387 -15.29 29.32 21.15
C THR A 387 -14.42 30.46 20.65
N LEU A 388 -13.76 30.32 19.49
CA LEU A 388 -13.04 31.42 18.84
C LEU A 388 -14.02 32.48 18.31
N GLU A 389 -15.09 32.07 17.63
CA GLU A 389 -16.13 32.97 17.11
C GLU A 389 -16.90 33.70 18.24
N ASP A 390 -17.21 33.04 19.36
CA ASP A 390 -17.80 33.71 20.54
C ASP A 390 -16.82 34.66 21.25
N LEU A 391 -15.52 34.36 21.26
CA LEU A 391 -14.49 35.27 21.79
C LEU A 391 -14.27 36.49 20.89
N GLU A 392 -14.20 36.29 19.57
CA GLU A 392 -14.00 37.35 18.57
C GLU A 392 -15.29 38.20 18.37
N ALA A 393 -16.47 37.62 18.61
CA ALA A 393 -17.74 38.35 18.64
C ALA A 393 -17.96 39.26 19.88
N GLY A 394 -17.02 39.24 20.83
CA GLY A 394 -16.90 40.27 21.88
C GLY A 394 -17.85 40.11 23.06
N GLY A 395 -17.45 39.27 24.02
CA GLY A 395 -18.01 39.24 25.37
C GLY A 395 -19.24 38.33 25.54
N GLY A 396 -19.29 37.63 26.67
CA GLY A 396 -20.36 36.68 26.99
C GLY A 396 -21.71 37.39 27.13
N LYS A 397 -22.56 37.29 26.11
CA LYS A 397 -23.91 37.86 26.12
C LYS A 397 -24.78 37.11 27.13
N THR A 398 -25.00 37.75 28.27
CA THR A 398 -25.95 37.29 29.27
C THR A 398 -27.35 37.13 28.65
N LYS A 399 -28.21 36.33 29.28
CA LYS A 399 -29.59 36.09 28.80
C LYS A 399 -30.36 37.41 28.59
N GLU A 400 -30.05 38.46 29.35
CA GLU A 400 -30.63 39.79 29.18
C GLU A 400 -30.33 40.42 27.84
N ASP A 401 -29.07 40.44 27.37
CA ASP A 401 -28.74 41.13 26.11
C ASP A 401 -29.32 40.40 24.90
N VAL A 402 -29.43 39.07 24.96
CA VAL A 402 -30.19 38.29 23.96
C VAL A 402 -31.69 38.67 23.97
N GLU A 403 -32.25 39.00 25.13
CA GLU A 403 -33.64 39.45 25.24
C GLU A 403 -33.82 40.92 24.81
N ARG A 404 -32.88 41.81 25.14
CA ARG A 404 -32.85 43.22 24.68
C ARG A 404 -32.71 43.29 23.16
N GLU A 405 -31.87 42.45 22.57
CA GLU A 405 -31.71 42.28 21.13
C GLU A 405 -33.01 41.82 20.46
N LYS A 406 -33.69 40.81 21.03
CA LYS A 406 -35.03 40.36 20.59
C LYS A 406 -36.09 41.46 20.74
N LYS A 407 -36.09 42.20 21.84
CA LYS A 407 -37.00 43.34 22.10
C LYS A 407 -36.76 44.50 21.12
N ARG A 408 -35.51 44.78 20.72
CA ARG A 408 -35.17 45.75 19.66
C ARG A 408 -35.66 45.27 18.29
N LYS A 409 -35.31 44.05 17.88
CA LYS A 409 -35.71 43.49 16.57
C LYS A 409 -37.23 43.42 16.41
N LYS A 410 -37.96 42.99 17.45
CA LYS A 410 -39.43 43.01 17.44
C LYS A 410 -39.99 44.43 17.30
N LYS A 411 -39.47 45.43 18.03
CA LYS A 411 -39.87 46.83 17.86
C LYS A 411 -39.59 47.38 16.46
N GLU A 412 -38.51 46.95 15.82
CA GLU A 412 -38.13 47.40 14.48
C GLU A 412 -39.01 46.75 13.38
N GLU A 413 -39.35 45.47 13.53
CA GLU A 413 -40.33 44.77 12.68
C GLU A 413 -41.75 45.34 12.86
N ASP A 414 -42.12 45.69 14.10
CA ASP A 414 -43.32 46.46 14.43
C ASP A 414 -43.29 47.90 13.84
N ALA A 415 -42.12 48.50 13.62
CA ALA A 415 -42.01 49.83 13.01
C ALA A 415 -42.06 49.78 11.47
N LYS A 416 -41.53 48.70 10.87
CA LYS A 416 -41.50 48.47 9.41
C LYS A 416 -42.83 47.98 8.83
N THR A 417 -43.78 47.56 9.66
CA THR A 417 -45.10 47.05 9.23
C THR A 417 -46.20 48.10 9.36
N SER A 418 -46.81 48.50 8.24
CA SER A 418 -47.81 49.57 8.22
C SER A 418 -49.11 49.19 8.96
N SER A 419 -49.86 50.19 9.45
CA SER A 419 -51.11 49.95 10.19
C SER A 419 -52.14 49.13 9.41
N GLY A 420 -52.14 49.19 8.08
CA GLY A 420 -53.00 48.35 7.23
C GLY A 420 -52.61 46.87 7.30
N VAL A 421 -51.31 46.58 7.17
CA VAL A 421 -50.78 45.21 7.29
C VAL A 421 -51.07 44.63 8.68
N LYS A 422 -50.91 45.42 9.75
CA LYS A 422 -51.23 44.97 11.13
C LYS A 422 -52.72 44.71 11.38
N LYS A 423 -53.62 45.35 10.63
CA LYS A 423 -55.06 45.06 10.68
C LYS A 423 -55.41 43.81 9.86
N LEU A 424 -54.77 43.61 8.71
CA LEU A 424 -54.91 42.41 7.88
C LEU A 424 -54.34 41.15 8.57
N ALA A 425 -53.20 41.26 9.25
CA ALA A 425 -52.59 40.15 9.98
C ALA A 425 -53.37 39.68 11.23
N LYS A 426 -54.44 40.40 11.61
CA LYS A 426 -55.40 39.98 12.65
C LYS A 426 -56.62 39.22 12.09
N VAL A 427 -56.74 39.10 10.78
CA VAL A 427 -57.74 38.22 10.15
C VAL A 427 -57.22 36.79 10.24
N ASP A 428 -57.98 35.90 10.87
CA ASP A 428 -57.64 34.50 10.92
C ASP A 428 -57.66 33.89 9.50
N THR A 429 -56.59 33.19 9.15
CA THR A 429 -56.42 32.53 7.84
C THR A 429 -56.37 31.00 7.96
N SER A 430 -56.62 30.45 9.16
CA SER A 430 -56.67 29.02 9.42
C SER A 430 -57.93 28.36 8.81
N GLY A 431 -57.82 28.05 7.51
CA GLY A 431 -58.88 27.41 6.73
C GLY A 431 -58.90 27.85 5.26
N MET A 432 -58.30 28.98 4.93
CA MET A 432 -58.22 29.48 3.56
C MET A 432 -57.07 28.81 2.79
N MET A 433 -57.36 28.14 1.67
CA MET A 433 -56.32 27.55 0.83
C MET A 433 -55.40 28.64 0.25
N LYS A 434 -54.09 28.51 0.50
CA LYS A 434 -53.07 29.41 -0.07
C LYS A 434 -53.15 29.38 -1.60
N MET A 435 -53.12 30.54 -2.25
CA MET A 435 -53.21 30.65 -3.72
C MET A 435 -52.15 29.80 -4.45
N THR A 436 -50.96 29.64 -3.87
CA THR A 436 -49.89 28.78 -4.40
C THR A 436 -50.25 27.29 -4.48
N SER A 437 -51.25 26.82 -3.72
CA SER A 437 -51.76 25.45 -3.82
C SER A 437 -52.53 25.18 -5.13
N PHE A 438 -53.13 26.21 -5.73
CA PHE A 438 -53.88 26.08 -7.00
C PHE A 438 -52.98 26.00 -8.23
N PHE A 439 -51.70 26.39 -8.10
CA PHE A 439 -50.72 26.38 -9.20
C PHE A 439 -49.74 25.20 -9.14
N LYS A 440 -49.98 24.21 -8.26
CA LYS A 440 -49.18 22.98 -8.26
C LYS A 440 -49.48 22.17 -9.53
N LYS A 441 -48.46 22.03 -10.39
CA LYS A 441 -48.52 21.22 -11.61
C LYS A 441 -48.83 19.77 -11.23
N LYS A 442 -49.82 19.16 -11.89
CA LYS A 442 -50.28 17.80 -11.60
C LYS A 442 -49.24 16.79 -12.08
N ASP A 443 -48.69 16.00 -11.16
CA ASP A 443 -47.73 14.95 -11.50
C ASP A 443 -48.37 13.87 -12.41
N PRO A 444 -47.62 13.34 -13.38
CA PRO A 444 -48.13 12.33 -14.31
C PRO A 444 -48.35 10.99 -13.59
N LYS A 445 -49.54 10.41 -13.72
CA LYS A 445 -49.80 9.02 -13.34
C LYS A 445 -49.36 8.08 -14.46
N THR A 446 -48.25 7.38 -14.25
CA THR A 446 -48.07 5.91 -14.37
C THR A 446 -46.67 5.59 -13.88
#